data_AF-A0A1D9HAX3-F1
#
_entry.id   AF-A0A1D9HAX3-F1
#
_cell.length_a   1.000
_cell.length_b   1.000
_cell.length_c   1.000
_cell.angle_alpha   90.00
_cell.angle_beta   90.00
_cell.angle_gamma   90.00
#
_symmetry.space_group_name_H-M   'P 1'
#
loop_
_entity.id
_entity.type
_entity.pdbx_description
1 polymer ?
#
loop_
_entity_poly.entity_id
_entity_poly.type
_entity_poly.pdbx_seq_one_letter_code
_entity_poly.pdbx_strand_id
1 'polypeptide(L)'
;MQAADGVQAVRDAVRQAFAANARMRALPDADKQTVAETLGYLAMVAVAAQRELAQAGNPVALAELREGVRKTARNLAGVDLGGVLLDDSGFTPR
;
A
#
# COMPACT_ATOMS: atom_id res chain seq x y z
N MET A 1 19.69 -9.82 1.20
CA MET A 1 19.86 -8.71 0.23
C MET A 1 18.60 -8.45 -0.61
N GLN A 2 17.73 -9.45 -0.84
CA GLN A 2 16.48 -9.32 -1.64
C GLN A 2 15.38 -8.37 -1.10
N ALA A 3 15.20 -8.26 0.22
CA ALA A 3 14.10 -7.46 0.79
C ALA A 3 14.20 -5.95 0.47
N ALA A 4 15.42 -5.41 0.39
CA ALA A 4 15.64 -4.00 0.05
C ALA A 4 15.24 -3.68 -1.40
N ASP A 5 15.52 -4.61 -2.32
CA ASP A 5 15.20 -4.46 -3.74
C ASP A 5 13.68 -4.52 -3.98
N GLY A 6 12.98 -5.41 -3.26
CA GLY A 6 11.51 -5.53 -3.34
C GLY A 6 10.80 -4.27 -2.84
N VAL A 7 11.22 -3.71 -1.70
CA VAL A 7 10.66 -2.45 -1.18
C VAL A 7 10.92 -1.30 -2.15
N GLN A 8 12.10 -1.25 -2.77
CA GLN A 8 12.43 -0.21 -3.73
C GLN A 8 11.57 -0.34 -5.01
N ALA A 9 11.35 -1.56 -5.51
CA ALA A 9 10.47 -1.81 -6.65
C ALA A 9 9.02 -1.33 -6.39
N VAL A 10 8.48 -1.60 -5.19
CA VAL A 10 7.15 -1.09 -4.80
C VAL A 10 7.14 0.43 -4.72
N ARG A 11 8.17 1.05 -4.14
CA ARG A 11 8.28 2.51 -4.08
C ARG A 11 8.30 3.13 -5.47
N ASP A 12 9.03 2.55 -6.40
CA ASP A 12 9.13 3.08 -7.76
C ASP A 12 7.83 2.86 -8.55
N ALA A 13 7.15 1.73 -8.37
CA ALA A 13 5.81 1.52 -8.93
C ALA A 13 4.79 2.55 -8.40
N VAL A 14 4.82 2.82 -7.09
CA VAL A 14 3.96 3.84 -6.46
C VAL A 14 4.27 5.23 -7.02
N ARG A 15 5.56 5.60 -7.12
CA ARG A 15 5.97 6.88 -7.72
C ARG A 15 5.48 7.02 -9.16
N GLN A 16 5.64 5.97 -9.97
CA GLN A 16 5.18 5.97 -11.37
C GLN A 16 3.67 6.12 -11.47
N ALA A 17 2.89 5.42 -10.64
CA ALA A 17 1.44 5.53 -10.62
C ALA A 17 0.97 6.94 -10.24
N PHE A 18 1.57 7.54 -9.20
CA PHE A 18 1.27 8.93 -8.81
C PHE A 18 1.67 9.94 -9.88
N ALA A 19 2.81 9.73 -10.56
CA ALA A 19 3.25 10.58 -11.66
C ALA A 19 2.34 10.45 -12.89
N ALA A 20 1.80 9.27 -13.17
CA ALA A 20 0.85 9.05 -14.26
C ALA A 20 -0.55 9.64 -13.96
N ASN A 21 -0.91 9.79 -12.69
CA ASN A 21 -2.22 10.29 -12.27
C ASN A 21 -2.34 11.81 -12.42
N ALA A 22 -3.14 12.27 -13.39
CA ALA A 22 -3.34 13.69 -13.69
C ALA A 22 -3.86 14.51 -12.50
N ARG A 23 -4.76 13.94 -11.69
CA ARG A 23 -5.31 14.61 -10.50
C ARG A 23 -4.22 14.85 -9.47
N MET A 24 -3.37 13.84 -9.23
CA MET A 24 -2.27 13.95 -8.27
C MET A 24 -1.16 14.88 -8.75
N ARG A 25 -0.88 14.93 -10.06
CA ARG A 25 0.03 15.91 -10.65
C ARG A 25 -0.45 17.35 -10.52
N ALA A 26 -1.75 17.58 -10.61
CA ALA A 26 -2.35 18.90 -10.49
C ALA A 26 -2.39 19.45 -9.05
N LEU A 27 -2.13 18.61 -8.04
CA LEU A 27 -2.09 19.04 -6.64
C LEU A 27 -0.85 19.91 -6.37
N PRO A 28 -0.99 20.99 -5.58
CA PRO A 28 0.13 21.65 -4.91
C PRO A 28 0.94 20.67 -4.05
N ASP A 29 2.22 20.99 -3.83
CA ASP A 29 3.09 20.11 -3.04
C ASP A 29 2.66 20.00 -1.57
N ALA A 30 2.06 21.06 -1.00
CA ALA A 30 1.45 21.01 0.33
C ALA A 30 0.31 19.97 0.40
N ASP A 31 -0.55 19.93 -0.61
CA ASP A 31 -1.66 18.98 -0.66
C ASP A 31 -1.16 17.55 -0.88
N LYS A 32 -0.11 17.37 -1.70
CA LYS A 32 0.56 16.06 -1.85
C LYS A 32 1.13 15.57 -0.51
N GLN A 33 1.72 16.48 0.27
CA GLN A 33 2.24 16.16 1.61
C GLN A 33 1.11 15.73 2.55
N THR A 34 -0.01 16.47 2.58
CA THR A 34 -1.19 16.10 3.39
C THR A 34 -1.77 14.74 2.98
N VAL A 35 -1.84 14.45 1.68
CA VAL A 35 -2.25 13.12 1.19
C VAL A 35 -1.28 12.03 1.65
N ALA A 36 0.04 12.27 1.55
CA ALA A 36 1.05 11.32 1.98
C ALA A 36 0.95 11.00 3.49
N GLU A 37 0.76 12.03 4.32
CA GLU A 37 0.55 11.87 5.76
C GLU A 37 -0.72 11.07 6.08
N THR A 38 -1.82 11.38 5.39
CA THR A 38 -3.08 10.65 5.53
C THR A 38 -2.92 9.17 5.21
N LEU A 39 -2.22 8.85 4.11
CA LEU A 39 -1.91 7.48 3.74
C LEU A 39 -1.01 6.80 4.78
N GLY A 40 -0.07 7.54 5.38
CA GLY A 40 0.76 7.06 6.48
C GLY A 40 -0.08 6.65 7.71
N TYR A 41 -1.02 7.49 8.12
CA TYR A 41 -1.95 7.17 9.21
C TYR A 41 -2.81 5.94 8.91
N LEU A 42 -3.37 5.86 7.70
CA LEU A 42 -4.16 4.70 7.27
C LEU A 42 -3.34 3.42 7.25
N ALA A 43 -2.08 3.48 6.81
CA ALA A 43 -1.18 2.33 6.83
C ALA A 43 -0.91 1.83 8.26
N MET A 44 -0.68 2.75 9.22
CA MET A 44 -0.51 2.38 10.62
C MET A 44 -1.75 1.69 11.19
N VAL A 45 -2.94 2.22 10.93
CA VAL A 45 -4.21 1.61 11.36
C VAL A 45 -4.41 0.23 10.73
N ALA A 46 -4.16 0.09 9.43
CA ALA A 46 -4.29 -1.20 8.74
C ALA A 46 -3.32 -2.25 9.28
N VAL A 47 -2.08 -1.87 9.61
CA VAL A 47 -1.10 -2.78 10.22
C VAL A 47 -1.52 -3.20 11.63
N ALA A 48 -2.06 -2.28 12.43
CA ALA A 48 -2.58 -2.61 13.76
C ALA A 48 -3.74 -3.62 13.65
N ALA A 49 -4.73 -3.34 12.80
CA ALA A 49 -5.86 -4.24 12.56
C ALA A 49 -5.42 -5.61 12.02
N GLN A 50 -4.44 -5.65 11.11
CA GLN A 50 -3.88 -6.90 10.60
C GLN A 50 -3.29 -7.76 11.72
N ARG A 51 -2.54 -7.15 12.66
CA ARG A 51 -1.93 -7.86 13.78
C ARG A 51 -2.98 -8.43 14.72
N GLU A 52 -4.01 -7.64 15.05
CA GLU A 52 -5.12 -8.09 15.89
C GLU A 52 -5.87 -9.27 15.26
N LEU A 53 -6.22 -9.18 13.98
CA LEU A 53 -6.93 -10.25 13.27
C LEU A 53 -6.09 -11.52 13.13
N ALA A 54 -4.78 -11.38 12.91
CA ALA A 54 -3.86 -12.50 12.87
C ALA A 54 -3.75 -13.20 14.25
N GLN A 55 -3.64 -12.44 15.34
CA GLN A 55 -3.62 -12.98 16.71
C GLN A 55 -4.93 -13.64 17.10
N ALA A 56 -6.06 -13.10 16.64
CA ALA A 56 -7.39 -13.66 16.84
C ALA A 56 -7.64 -14.94 16.01
N GLY A 57 -6.73 -15.31 15.09
CA GLY A 57 -6.89 -16.49 14.25
C GLY A 57 -8.09 -16.38 13.30
N ASN A 58 -8.42 -15.17 12.82
CA ASN A 58 -9.57 -14.92 11.93
C ASN A 58 -9.10 -14.69 10.47
N PRO A 59 -8.91 -15.77 9.68
CA PRO A 59 -8.37 -15.65 8.32
C PRO A 59 -9.33 -14.96 7.34
N VAL A 60 -10.64 -15.02 7.59
CA VAL A 60 -11.66 -14.40 6.72
C VAL A 60 -11.56 -12.88 6.82
N ALA A 61 -11.64 -12.34 8.05
CA ALA A 61 -11.50 -10.90 8.28
C ALA A 61 -10.12 -10.37 7.83
N LEU A 62 -9.07 -11.17 8.00
CA LEU A 62 -7.74 -10.83 7.50
C LEU A 62 -7.70 -10.71 5.96
N ALA A 63 -8.38 -11.61 5.25
CA ALA A 63 -8.50 -11.54 3.79
C ALA A 63 -9.32 -10.31 3.34
N GLU A 64 -10.42 -10.01 4.04
CA GLU A 64 -11.24 -8.82 3.77
C GLU A 64 -10.48 -7.52 3.99
N LEU A 65 -9.71 -7.41 5.08
CA LEU A 65 -8.84 -6.26 5.34
C LEU A 65 -7.82 -6.08 4.20
N ARG A 66 -7.15 -7.15 3.79
CA ARG A 66 -6.16 -7.12 2.70
C ARG A 66 -6.80 -6.69 1.37
N GLU A 67 -8.00 -7.16 1.07
CA GLU A 67 -8.74 -6.72 -0.12
C GLU A 67 -9.14 -5.24 -0.04
N GLY A 68 -9.64 -4.80 1.12
CA GLY A 68 -10.01 -3.40 1.35
C GLY A 68 -8.83 -2.45 1.18
N VAL A 69 -7.66 -2.81 1.72
CA VAL A 69 -6.41 -2.06 1.53
C VAL A 69 -6.00 -2.02 0.06
N ARG A 70 -6.06 -3.15 -0.66
CA ARG A 70 -5.72 -3.21 -2.09
C ARG A 70 -6.64 -2.33 -2.93
N LYS A 71 -7.95 -2.40 -2.69
CA LYS A 71 -8.96 -1.57 -3.37
C LYS A 71 -8.73 -0.09 -3.08
N THR A 72 -8.40 0.25 -1.85
CA THR A 72 -8.09 1.63 -1.44
C THR A 72 -6.84 2.15 -2.14
N ALA A 73 -5.76 1.37 -2.17
CA ALA A 73 -4.53 1.73 -2.88
C ALA A 73 -4.78 1.94 -4.38
N ARG A 74 -5.58 1.06 -5.01
CA ARG A 74 -5.96 1.21 -6.41
C ARG A 74 -6.79 2.48 -6.66
N ASN A 75 -7.76 2.76 -5.80
CA ASN A 75 -8.68 3.89 -5.99
C ASN A 75 -8.03 5.25 -5.68
N LEU A 76 -7.19 5.33 -4.66
CA LEU A 76 -6.54 6.59 -4.24
C LEU A 76 -5.27 6.87 -5.04
N ALA A 77 -4.42 5.86 -5.23
CA ALA A 77 -3.09 6.04 -5.80
C ALA A 77 -2.99 5.55 -7.25
N GLY A 78 -3.98 4.82 -7.77
CA GLY A 78 -3.86 4.13 -9.06
C GLY A 78 -2.88 2.95 -9.03
N VAL A 79 -2.46 2.52 -7.83
CA VAL A 79 -1.46 1.46 -7.66
C VAL A 79 -2.17 0.12 -7.53
N ASP A 80 -1.93 -0.77 -8.49
CA ASP A 80 -2.38 -2.16 -8.38
C ASP A 80 -1.35 -3.01 -7.65
N LEU A 81 -1.56 -3.24 -6.35
CA LEU A 81 -0.73 -4.13 -5.54
C LEU A 81 -1.01 -5.62 -5.81
N GLY A 82 -1.92 -5.97 -6.73
CA GLY A 82 -2.29 -7.35 -7.04
C GLY A 82 -1.19 -8.21 -7.65
N GLY A 83 -0.16 -7.56 -8.23
CA GLY A 83 1.02 -8.23 -8.82
C GLY A 83 2.19 -8.41 -7.86
N VAL A 84 2.02 -8.10 -6.56
CA VAL A 84 3.09 -8.15 -5.57
C VAL A 84 2.63 -9.01 -4.38
N LEU A 85 3.45 -9.97 -3.98
CA LEU A 85 3.35 -10.71 -2.73
C LEU A 85 4.23 -10.04 -1.68
N LEU A 86 3.80 -10.08 -0.43
CA LEU A 86 4.64 -9.76 0.73
C LEU A 86 4.81 -11.04 1.53
N ASP A 87 6.03 -11.56 1.55
CA ASP A 87 6.42 -12.73 2.33
C ASP A 87 7.62 -12.39 3.25
N ASP A 88 8.16 -13.38 3.94
CA ASP A 88 9.28 -13.20 4.88
C ASP A 88 10.57 -12.69 4.20
N SER A 89 10.67 -12.80 2.87
CA SER A 89 11.76 -12.27 2.06
C SER A 89 11.54 -10.83 1.55
N GLY A 90 10.35 -10.26 1.82
CA GLY A 90 9.96 -8.91 1.43
C GLY A 90 8.91 -8.89 0.32
N PHE A 91 8.90 -7.82 -0.47
CA PHE A 91 7.99 -7.72 -1.62
C PHE A 91 8.56 -8.50 -2.80
N THR A 92 7.82 -9.50 -3.26
CA THR A 92 8.17 -10.35 -4.40
C THR A 92 7.13 -10.18 -5.51
N PRO A 93 7.51 -10.22 -6.80
CA PRO A 93 6.52 -10.36 -7.86
C PRO A 93 5.68 -11.60 -7.61
N ARG A 94 4.37 -11.49 -7.82
CA ARG A 94 3.48 -12.66 -7.79
C ARG A 94 3.75 -13.58 -8.98
#